data_AF-A0A0R5QMQ1-F1
#
_entry.id   AF-A0A0R5QMQ1-F1
#
_cell.length_a   1.000
_cell.length_b   1.000
_cell.length_c   1.000
_cell.angle_alpha   90.00
_cell.angle_beta   90.00
_cell.angle_gamma   90.00
#
_symmetry.space_group_name_H-M   'P 1'
#
loop_
_entity.id
_entity.type
_entity.pdbx_description
1 polymer ?
#
loop_
_entity_poly.entity_id
_entity_poly.type
_entity_poly.pdbx_seq_one_letter_code
_entity_poly.pdbx_strand_id
1 'polypeptide(L)'
;SCVNALPLWLRLTVRRDGKKHFLEFNRGVVINRTLETRDGVEVSPIPVVGDAEHNGTEVHFMADEDIFGNVDFHYDILSKRIRELSFLNNGVRIRLQDKRSGKEDDYAFAGGVKGFVEYINRAKQVLHPTIFHAVGEKDNVTVEVSMQ
;
A
#
# COMPACT_ATOMS: atom_id res chain seq x y z
N SER A 1 13.65 -8.50 3.49
CA SER A 1 12.54 -7.55 3.27
C SER A 1 13.03 -6.17 3.72
N CYS A 2 13.00 -5.15 2.85
CA CYS A 2 13.61 -3.85 3.17
C CYS A 2 12.72 -3.00 4.09
N VAL A 3 11.40 -3.10 3.93
CA VAL A 3 10.43 -2.34 4.74
C VAL A 3 10.33 -2.87 6.18
N ASN A 4 10.82 -4.08 6.48
CA ASN A 4 10.93 -4.55 7.87
C ASN A 4 12.24 -4.12 8.54
N ALA A 5 13.33 -4.00 7.78
CA ALA A 5 14.68 -3.79 8.35
C ALA A 5 15.02 -2.32 8.63
N LEU A 6 14.36 -1.39 7.94
CA LEU A 6 14.68 0.03 7.95
C LEU A 6 13.83 0.90 8.91
N PRO A 7 12.65 0.48 9.37
CA PRO A 7 11.94 1.21 10.42
C PRO A 7 12.60 1.05 11.79
N LEU A 8 12.51 2.10 12.62
CA LEU A 8 12.80 2.02 14.06
C LEU A 8 11.91 0.95 14.70
N TRP A 9 10.62 0.98 14.37
CA TRP A 9 9.68 -0.07 14.73
C TRP A 9 8.64 -0.29 13.62
N LEU A 10 8.12 -1.52 13.55
CA LEU A 10 7.02 -1.91 12.67
C LEU A 10 6.03 -2.79 13.45
N ARG A 11 4.75 -2.47 13.34
CA ARG A 11 3.62 -3.23 13.87
C ARG A 11 2.83 -3.81 12.72
N LEU A 12 2.69 -5.13 12.73
CA LEU A 12 1.96 -5.90 11.74
C LEU A 12 0.72 -6.50 12.39
N THR A 13 -0.45 -6.14 11.89
CA THR A 13 -1.72 -6.79 12.26
C THR A 13 -2.28 -7.53 11.06
N VAL A 14 -2.41 -8.85 11.17
CA VAL A 14 -3.01 -9.70 10.13
C VAL A 14 -4.35 -10.22 10.63
N ARG A 15 -5.40 -10.02 9.86
CA ARG A 15 -6.75 -10.54 10.15
C ARG A 15 -7.08 -11.57 9.08
N ARG A 16 -7.25 -12.82 9.49
CA ARG A 16 -7.47 -13.95 8.57
C ARG A 16 -8.16 -15.10 9.31
N ASP A 17 -9.05 -15.81 8.63
CA ASP A 17 -9.72 -17.02 9.13
C ASP A 17 -10.41 -16.80 10.50
N GLY A 18 -11.05 -15.64 10.67
CA GLY A 18 -11.72 -15.25 11.91
C GLY A 18 -10.79 -14.83 13.04
N LYS A 19 -9.47 -14.80 12.82
CA LYS A 19 -8.46 -14.51 13.85
C LYS A 19 -7.67 -13.25 13.54
N LYS A 20 -7.33 -12.53 14.60
CA LYS A 20 -6.41 -11.39 14.58
C LYS A 20 -5.06 -11.83 15.11
N HIS A 21 -4.03 -11.58 14.31
CA HIS A 21 -2.64 -11.88 14.59
C HIS A 21 -1.86 -10.57 14.72
N PHE A 22 -0.88 -10.53 15.61
CA PHE A 22 -0.06 -9.34 15.83
C PHE A 22 1.42 -9.69 15.96
N LEU A 23 2.27 -8.90 15.30
CA LEU A 23 3.71 -8.89 15.47
C LEU A 23 4.22 -7.47 15.60
N GLU A 24 5.28 -7.30 16.37
CA GLU A 24 6.04 -6.07 16.43
C GLU A 24 7.51 -6.37 16.16
N PHE A 25 8.15 -5.44 15.46
CA PHE A 25 9.55 -5.50 15.08
C PHE A 25 10.24 -4.23 15.57
N ASN A 26 11.49 -4.35 15.99
CA ASN A 26 12.40 -3.23 16.25
C ASN A 26 13.64 -3.41 15.38
N ARG A 27 13.88 -2.46 14.47
CA ARG A 27 14.98 -2.51 13.47
C ARG A 27 15.10 -3.90 12.79
N GLY A 28 13.96 -4.44 12.38
CA GLY A 28 13.84 -5.75 11.70
C GLY A 28 13.83 -6.99 12.60
N VAL A 29 14.07 -6.87 13.90
CA VAL A 29 14.04 -7.99 14.85
C VAL A 29 12.66 -8.11 15.48
N VAL A 30 12.06 -9.31 15.43
CA VAL A 30 10.77 -9.58 16.10
C VAL A 30 10.96 -9.44 17.61
N ILE A 31 10.12 -8.63 18.24
CA ILE A 31 10.09 -8.47 19.69
C ILE A 31 8.94 -9.29 20.30
N ASN A 32 9.13 -9.72 21.55
CA ASN A 32 8.16 -10.53 22.30
C ASN A 32 7.73 -11.82 21.55
N ARG A 33 8.64 -12.40 20.77
CA ARG A 33 8.37 -13.61 20.00
C ARG A 33 8.11 -14.79 20.94
N THR A 34 7.08 -15.57 20.66
CA THR A 34 6.83 -16.85 21.34
C THR A 34 7.71 -17.91 20.69
N LEU A 35 8.41 -18.72 21.48
CA LEU A 35 9.17 -19.87 20.97
C LEU A 35 8.49 -21.15 21.40
N GLU A 36 8.29 -22.04 20.42
CA GLU A 36 7.71 -23.37 20.61
C GLU A 36 8.63 -24.40 19.96
N THR A 37 8.67 -25.63 20.47
CA THR A 37 9.32 -26.74 19.77
C THR A 37 8.25 -27.57 19.05
N ARG A 38 8.37 -27.72 17.74
CA ARG A 38 7.52 -28.59 16.92
C ARG A 38 8.39 -29.58 16.17
N ASP A 39 8.11 -30.86 16.35
CA ASP A 39 8.89 -31.95 15.75
C ASP A 39 10.41 -31.86 16.01
N GLY A 40 10.79 -31.40 17.21
CA GLY A 40 12.19 -31.20 17.59
C GLY A 40 12.85 -29.93 17.04
N VAL A 41 12.11 -29.08 16.32
CA VAL A 41 12.59 -27.81 15.76
C VAL A 41 11.99 -26.63 16.53
N GLU A 42 12.83 -25.69 16.95
CA GLU A 42 12.37 -24.42 17.55
C GLU A 42 11.73 -23.53 16.47
N VAL A 43 10.49 -23.12 16.70
CA VAL A 43 9.69 -22.28 15.81
C VAL A 43 9.13 -21.08 16.58
N SER A 44 8.82 -20.01 15.85
CA SER A 44 8.21 -18.81 16.41
C SER A 44 6.87 -18.53 15.73
N PRO A 45 5.76 -19.13 16.18
CA PRO A 45 4.45 -18.90 15.58
C PRO A 45 3.96 -17.47 15.85
N ILE A 46 3.11 -16.97 14.97
CA ILE A 46 2.52 -15.64 15.12
C ILE A 46 1.40 -15.69 16.17
N PRO A 47 1.47 -14.90 17.26
CA PRO A 47 0.44 -14.89 18.30
C PRO A 47 -0.93 -14.50 17.75
N VAL A 48 -1.96 -15.19 18.21
CA VAL A 48 -3.36 -14.79 18.04
C VAL A 48 -3.71 -13.85 19.20
N VAL A 49 -4.17 -12.65 18.89
CA VAL A 49 -4.51 -11.60 19.87
C VAL A 49 -6.01 -11.33 20.00
N GLY A 50 -6.84 -12.09 19.27
CA GLY A 50 -8.29 -12.02 19.37
C GLY A 50 -8.97 -12.49 18.09
N ASP A 51 -10.28 -12.30 18.03
CA ASP A 51 -11.10 -12.62 16.85
C ASP A 51 -11.13 -11.45 15.86
N ALA A 52 -11.48 -11.73 14.61
CA ALA A 52 -11.62 -10.75 13.53
C ALA A 52 -12.84 -11.02 12.66
N GLU A 53 -13.64 -9.98 12.40
CA GLU A 53 -14.82 -10.05 11.54
C GLU A 53 -14.50 -9.86 10.04
N HIS A 54 -13.34 -9.29 9.75
CA HIS A 54 -12.90 -8.96 8.39
C HIS A 54 -11.49 -9.45 8.14
N ASN A 55 -11.19 -9.70 6.87
CA ASN A 55 -9.85 -10.06 6.43
C ASN A 55 -9.06 -8.83 6.01
N GLY A 56 -7.76 -8.81 6.29
CA GLY A 56 -6.89 -7.74 5.85
C GLY A 56 -5.57 -7.67 6.61
N THR A 57 -4.63 -6.91 6.05
CA THR A 57 -3.32 -6.70 6.64
C THR A 57 -3.10 -5.22 6.87
N GLU A 58 -2.65 -4.88 8.07
CA GLU A 58 -2.32 -3.52 8.47
C GLU A 58 -0.84 -3.49 8.84
N VAL A 59 -0.11 -2.57 8.21
CA VAL A 59 1.30 -2.31 8.50
C VAL A 59 1.41 -0.88 8.98
N HIS A 60 1.91 -0.71 10.20
CA HIS A 60 2.13 0.59 10.81
C HIS A 60 3.58 0.66 11.25
N PHE A 61 4.32 1.69 10.85
CA PHE A 61 5.75 1.76 11.11
C PHE A 61 6.20 3.20 11.35
N MET A 62 7.37 3.34 11.97
CA MET A 62 8.12 4.59 12.10
C MET A 62 9.49 4.44 11.45
N ALA A 63 9.86 5.35 10.55
CA ALA A 63 11.17 5.32 9.93
C ALA A 63 12.29 5.56 10.98
N ASP A 64 13.46 4.97 10.77
CA ASP A 64 14.61 5.13 11.66
C ASP A 64 15.37 6.44 11.35
N GLU A 65 15.30 7.41 12.26
CA GLU A 65 15.98 8.72 12.10
C GLU A 65 17.51 8.59 12.02
N ASP A 66 18.11 7.52 12.56
CA ASP A 66 19.56 7.30 12.41
C ASP A 66 19.93 6.94 10.96
N ILE A 67 18.99 6.31 10.23
CA ILE A 67 19.17 5.90 8.84
C ILE A 67 18.76 7.01 7.88
N PHE A 68 17.64 7.67 8.15
CA PHE A 68 17.02 8.64 7.23
C PHE A 68 17.27 10.11 7.59
N GLY A 69 17.82 10.40 8.78
CA GLY A 69 17.96 11.76 9.29
C GLY A 69 16.60 12.34 9.68
N ASN A 70 16.31 13.56 9.20
CA ASN A 70 15.01 14.20 9.44
C ASN A 70 13.90 13.49 8.65
N VAL A 71 12.95 12.87 9.36
CA VAL A 71 11.82 12.15 8.78
C VAL A 71 10.59 13.07 8.73
N ASP A 72 10.25 13.55 7.53
CA ASP A 72 8.95 14.17 7.25
C ASP A 72 8.27 13.54 6.03
N PHE A 73 7.03 13.10 6.24
CA PHE A 73 6.21 12.53 5.17
C PHE A 73 5.39 13.65 4.51
N HIS A 74 5.80 14.02 3.30
CA HIS A 74 5.09 15.01 2.50
C HIS A 74 3.82 14.43 1.88
N TYR A 75 2.66 14.97 2.28
CA TYR A 75 1.36 14.51 1.80
C TYR A 75 1.25 14.53 0.27
N ASP A 76 1.71 15.60 -0.38
CA ASP A 76 1.54 15.77 -1.82
C ASP A 76 2.35 14.74 -2.63
N ILE A 77 3.50 14.28 -2.11
CA ILE A 77 4.29 13.20 -2.72
C ILE A 77 3.52 11.88 -2.66
N LEU A 78 2.98 11.53 -1.49
CA LEU A 78 2.17 10.32 -1.30
C LEU A 78 0.88 10.37 -2.13
N SER A 79 0.19 11.50 -2.10
CA SER A 79 -1.04 11.78 -2.82
C SER A 79 -0.86 11.60 -4.32
N LYS A 80 0.22 12.14 -4.90
CA LYS A 80 0.57 11.92 -6.32
C LYS A 80 0.75 10.43 -6.64
N ARG A 81 1.54 9.71 -5.84
CA ARG A 81 1.81 8.29 -6.09
C ARG A 81 0.57 7.41 -5.94
N ILE A 82 -0.24 7.65 -4.92
CA ILE A 82 -1.49 6.92 -4.68
C ILE A 82 -2.50 7.18 -5.80
N ARG A 83 -2.58 8.43 -6.28
CA ARG A 83 -3.43 8.78 -7.42
C ARG A 83 -3.02 8.04 -8.70
N GLU A 84 -1.73 7.97 -9.00
CA GLU A 84 -1.23 7.17 -10.12
C GLU A 84 -1.63 5.69 -9.98
N LEU A 85 -1.49 5.12 -8.77
CA LEU A 85 -1.86 3.72 -8.49
C LEU A 85 -3.36 3.46 -8.62
N SER A 86 -4.23 4.42 -8.28
CA SER A 86 -5.68 4.25 -8.39
C SER A 86 -6.16 4.21 -9.84
N PHE A 87 -5.48 4.89 -10.76
CA PHE A 87 -5.74 4.75 -12.19
C PHE A 87 -5.33 3.37 -12.73
N LEU A 88 -4.21 2.82 -12.26
CA LEU A 88 -3.71 1.51 -12.69
C LEU A 88 -4.51 0.33 -12.10
N ASN A 89 -5.12 0.52 -10.93
CA ASN A 89 -5.89 -0.50 -10.23
C ASN A 89 -7.38 -0.13 -10.24
N ASN A 90 -7.97 -0.13 -11.44
CA ASN A 90 -9.37 0.22 -11.58
C ASN A 90 -10.27 -0.71 -10.74
N GLY A 91 -11.18 -0.13 -9.97
CA GLY A 91 -12.04 -0.86 -9.03
C GLY A 91 -11.50 -0.97 -7.60
N VAL A 92 -10.28 -0.51 -7.31
CA VAL A 92 -9.75 -0.41 -5.95
C VAL A 92 -9.99 1.00 -5.41
N ARG A 93 -10.60 1.10 -4.23
CA ARG A 93 -10.72 2.35 -3.48
C ARG A 93 -9.49 2.56 -2.62
N ILE A 94 -8.78 3.66 -2.81
CA ILE A 94 -7.61 4.01 -1.98
C ILE A 94 -7.89 5.34 -1.25
N ARG A 95 -7.75 5.34 0.07
CA ARG A 95 -7.94 6.54 0.92
C ARG A 95 -6.60 6.97 1.50
N LEU A 96 -6.26 8.25 1.35
CA LEU A 96 -5.11 8.86 2.00
C LEU A 96 -5.58 9.90 3.01
N GLN A 97 -5.10 9.80 4.25
CA GLN A 97 -5.47 10.72 5.34
C GLN A 97 -4.22 11.23 6.05
N ASP A 98 -4.10 12.55 6.19
CA ASP A 98 -3.12 13.19 7.07
C ASP A 98 -3.76 13.53 8.41
N LYS A 99 -3.41 12.78 9.45
CA LYS A 99 -3.94 13.02 10.80
C LYS A 99 -3.41 14.31 11.45
N ARG A 100 -2.34 14.93 10.92
CA ARG A 100 -1.77 16.18 11.45
C ARG A 100 -2.61 17.40 11.07
N SER A 101 -3.09 17.42 9.83
CA SER A 101 -3.86 18.54 9.25
C SER A 101 -5.35 18.23 9.08
N GLY A 102 -5.76 16.96 9.14
CA GLY A 102 -7.11 16.51 8.82
C GLY A 102 -7.40 16.42 7.31
N LYS A 103 -6.42 16.72 6.44
CA LYS A 103 -6.56 16.60 4.98
C LYS A 103 -6.78 15.14 4.59
N GLU A 104 -7.67 14.93 3.63
CA GLU A 104 -8.03 13.61 3.15
C GLU A 104 -8.38 13.64 1.66
N ASP A 105 -7.93 12.61 0.94
CA ASP A 105 -8.31 12.34 -0.44
C ASP A 105 -8.82 10.89 -0.56
N ASP A 106 -9.92 10.71 -1.31
CA ASP A 106 -10.48 9.40 -1.65
C ASP A 106 -10.36 9.16 -3.16
N TYR A 107 -9.58 8.14 -3.52
CA TYR A 107 -9.23 7.78 -4.89
C TYR A 107 -10.03 6.57 -5.34
N ALA A 108 -11.32 6.78 -5.61
CA ALA A 108 -12.20 5.77 -6.16
C ALA A 108 -12.45 6.00 -7.66
N PHE A 109 -12.56 4.91 -8.43
CA PHE A 109 -13.08 4.91 -9.81
C PHE A 109 -12.40 5.90 -10.76
N ALA A 110 -11.06 5.91 -10.77
CA ALA A 110 -10.30 6.89 -11.52
C ALA A 110 -10.37 6.74 -13.06
N GLY A 111 -11.05 5.71 -13.59
CA GLY A 111 -11.29 5.57 -15.04
C GLY A 111 -10.14 4.92 -15.81
N GLY A 112 -9.33 4.09 -15.14
CA GLY A 112 -8.24 3.34 -15.78
C GLY A 112 -7.11 4.23 -16.29
N VAL A 113 -6.28 3.70 -17.19
CA VAL A 113 -5.21 4.49 -17.83
C VAL A 113 -5.74 5.63 -18.70
N LYS A 114 -6.98 5.52 -19.22
CA LYS A 114 -7.64 6.61 -19.95
C LYS A 114 -7.87 7.83 -19.05
N GLY A 115 -8.42 7.60 -17.85
CA GLY A 115 -8.59 8.65 -16.84
C GLY A 115 -7.26 9.25 -16.39
N PHE A 116 -6.19 8.45 -16.37
CA PHE A 116 -4.85 8.96 -16.09
C PHE A 116 -4.37 9.95 -17.15
N VAL A 117 -4.50 9.60 -18.44
CA VAL A 117 -4.16 10.50 -19.55
C VAL A 117 -4.97 11.79 -19.51
N GLU A 118 -6.27 11.70 -19.23
CA GLU A 118 -7.12 12.88 -19.05
C GLU A 118 -6.62 13.76 -17.89
N TYR A 119 -6.26 13.16 -16.76
CA TYR A 119 -5.76 13.87 -15.58
C TYR A 119 -4.43 14.60 -15.85
N ILE A 120 -3.45 13.94 -16.47
CA ILE A 120 -2.14 14.57 -16.74
C ILE A 120 -2.22 15.67 -17.80
N ASN A 121 -3.22 15.63 -18.69
CA ASN A 121 -3.42 16.62 -19.74
C ASN A 121 -4.26 17.84 -19.29
N ARG A 122 -4.80 17.86 -18.06
CA ARG A 122 -5.59 19.01 -17.54
C ARG A 122 -4.86 20.35 -17.57
N ALA A 123 -3.54 20.34 -17.44
CA ALA A 123 -2.70 21.53 -17.46
C ALA A 123 -2.08 21.81 -18.86
N LYS A 124 -2.51 21.08 -19.89
CA LYS A 124 -1.94 21.16 -21.24
C LYS A 124 -3.04 21.47 -22.26
N GLN A 125 -2.64 22.01 -23.41
CA GLN A 125 -3.54 22.14 -24.55
C GLN A 125 -3.60 20.81 -25.30
N VAL A 126 -4.78 20.19 -25.34
CA VAL A 126 -5.02 18.94 -26.09
C VAL A 126 -5.20 19.23 -27.57
N LEU A 127 -4.64 18.38 -28.44
CA LEU A 127 -4.74 18.54 -29.89
C LEU A 127 -6.03 17.95 -30.48
N HIS A 128 -6.60 16.95 -29.82
CA HIS A 128 -7.86 16.31 -30.21
C HIS A 128 -8.67 15.87 -28.98
N PRO A 129 -10.01 15.83 -29.07
CA PRO A 129 -10.88 15.54 -27.92
C PRO A 129 -10.89 14.05 -27.54
N THR A 130 -10.63 13.15 -28.48
CA THR A 130 -10.76 11.71 -28.27
C THR A 130 -9.45 11.12 -27.77
N ILE A 131 -9.39 10.66 -26.52
CA ILE A 131 -8.24 9.88 -26.01
C ILE A 131 -8.25 8.49 -26.66
N PHE A 132 -7.12 8.09 -27.24
CA PHE A 132 -6.93 6.71 -27.69
C PHE A 132 -6.86 5.79 -26.48
N HIS A 133 -7.60 4.68 -26.51
CA HIS A 133 -7.58 3.63 -25.49
C HIS A 133 -7.76 2.27 -26.17
N ALA A 134 -6.94 1.31 -25.75
CA ALA A 134 -7.01 -0.07 -26.24
C ALA A 134 -6.66 -1.04 -25.11
N VAL A 135 -7.37 -2.16 -25.07
CA VAL A 135 -7.10 -3.31 -24.19
C VAL A 135 -6.99 -4.54 -25.08
N GLY A 136 -5.97 -5.36 -24.87
CA GLY A 136 -5.80 -6.64 -25.53
C GLY A 136 -5.20 -7.67 -24.59
N GLU A 137 -5.49 -8.94 -24.85
CA GLU A 137 -4.91 -10.06 -24.11
C GLU A 137 -4.35 -11.09 -25.08
N LYS A 138 -3.13 -11.55 -24.83
CA LYS A 138 -2.50 -12.64 -25.58
C LYS A 138 -1.60 -13.43 -24.66
N ASP A 139 -1.66 -14.76 -24.72
CA ASP A 139 -0.82 -15.66 -23.94
C ASP A 139 -0.88 -15.36 -22.41
N ASN A 140 -2.09 -15.08 -21.89
CA ASN A 140 -2.35 -14.61 -20.51
C ASN A 140 -1.64 -13.31 -20.11
N VAL A 141 -1.19 -12.51 -21.08
CA VAL A 141 -0.65 -11.17 -20.87
C VAL A 141 -1.67 -10.14 -21.32
N THR A 142 -2.21 -9.38 -20.37
CA THR A 142 -3.07 -8.23 -20.65
C THR A 142 -2.21 -6.99 -20.89
N VAL A 143 -2.49 -6.31 -21.99
CA VAL A 143 -1.89 -5.02 -22.34
C VAL A 143 -3.01 -3.98 -22.42
N GLU A 144 -2.88 -2.91 -21.65
CA GLU A 144 -3.78 -1.77 -21.68
C GLU A 144 -2.97 -0.50 -21.99
N VAL A 145 -3.42 0.28 -22.98
CA VAL A 145 -2.70 1.49 -23.46
C VAL A 145 -3.68 2.65 -23.60
N SER A 146 -3.27 3.83 -23.14
CA SER A 146 -3.89 5.10 -23.50
C SER A 146 -2.87 6.16 -23.90
N MET A 147 -3.23 6.99 -24.87
CA MET A 147 -2.40 8.12 -25.31
C MET A 147 -3.24 9.30 -25.82
N GLN A 148 -2.70 10.51 -25.64
CA GLN A 148 -3.21 11.77 -26.15
C GLN A 148 -2.08 12.81 -26.15
#